data_AF-A0A4Y1ZZR3-F1
#
_entry.id   AF-A0A4Y1ZZR3-F1
#
_cell.length_a   1.000
_cell.length_b   1.000
_cell.length_c   1.000
_cell.angle_alpha   90.00
_cell.angle_beta   90.00
_cell.angle_gamma   90.00
#
_symmetry.space_group_name_H-M   'P 1'
#
loop_
_entity.id
_entity.type
_entity.pdbx_description
1 polymer ?
#
loop_
_entity_poly.entity_id
_entity_poly.type
_entity_poly.pdbx_seq_one_letter_code
_entity_poly.pdbx_strand_id
1 'polypeptide(L)'
;MQAMESEKEFPKWLLGVCDGLSGDTIKLPSVCYPKEQDPVKQLYNDLNFKAVTAEQLKGRSILTVTNDVSIELNNAVLNLIPGREEVYDSIDCGSRG
;
A
#
# COMPACT_ATOMS: atom_id res chain seq x y z
N MET A 1 11.71 -1.37 18.00
CA MET A 1 12.13 -0.93 16.66
C MET A 1 13.63 -1.08 16.60
N GLN A 2 14.13 -1.96 15.74
CA GLN A 2 15.56 -2.04 15.46
C GLN A 2 15.97 -0.78 14.68
N ALA A 3 17.02 -0.10 15.12
CA ALA A 3 17.56 1.02 14.36
C ALA A 3 18.31 0.45 13.15
N MET A 4 17.87 0.83 11.95
CA MET A 4 18.55 0.42 10.72
C MET A 4 19.68 1.41 10.42
N GLU A 5 20.83 0.89 10.00
CA GLU A 5 22.02 1.71 9.72
C GLU A 5 21.92 2.50 8.41
N SER A 6 21.03 2.10 7.49
CA SER A 6 20.77 2.84 6.24
C SER A 6 19.37 2.61 5.66
N GLU A 7 18.88 3.55 4.85
CA GLU A 7 17.63 3.42 4.09
C GLU A 7 17.64 2.24 3.11
N LYS A 8 18.83 1.76 2.69
CA LYS A 8 18.97 0.61 1.79
C LYS A 8 18.70 -0.73 2.47
N GLU A 9 18.80 -0.78 3.80
CA GLU A 9 18.50 -1.98 4.59
C GLU A 9 17.00 -2.11 4.87
N PHE A 10 16.23 -1.04 4.73
CA PHE A 10 14.80 -1.04 4.98
C PHE A 10 14.00 -2.01 4.11
N PRO A 11 14.19 -2.07 2.77
CA PRO A 11 13.47 -3.03 1.93
C PRO A 11 13.78 -4.48 2.31
N LYS A 12 15.05 -4.78 2.63
CA LYS A 12 15.51 -6.12 2.99
C LYS A 12 14.97 -6.55 4.36
N TRP A 13 14.96 -5.63 5.33
CA TRP A 13 14.34 -5.86 6.63
C TRP A 13 12.83 -6.05 6.51
N LEU A 14 12.15 -5.20 5.72
CA LEU A 14 10.70 -5.28 5.51
C LEU A 14 10.30 -6.63 4.90
N LEU A 15 11.06 -7.12 3.90
CA LEU A 15 10.89 -8.47 3.35
C LEU A 15 11.08 -9.54 4.43
N GLY A 16 12.17 -9.47 5.20
CA GLY A 16 12.42 -10.43 6.29
C GLY A 16 11.34 -10.45 7.38
N VAL A 17 10.68 -9.32 7.64
CA VAL A 17 9.51 -9.28 8.53
C VAL A 17 8.28 -9.90 7.86
N CYS A 18 7.98 -9.53 6.61
CA CYS A 18 6.86 -10.07 5.86
C CYS A 18 6.96 -11.60 5.69
N ASP A 19 8.16 -12.12 5.49
CA ASP A 19 8.47 -13.55 5.37
C ASP A 19 8.54 -14.28 6.73
N GLY A 20 8.38 -13.55 7.85
CA GLY A 20 8.45 -14.10 9.21
C GLY A 20 9.86 -14.54 9.64
N LEU A 21 10.90 -14.23 8.85
CA LEU A 21 12.28 -14.65 9.05
C LEU A 21 13.01 -13.85 10.14
N SER A 22 12.60 -12.61 10.38
CA SER A 22 13.28 -11.73 11.34
C SER A 22 12.90 -11.99 12.81
N GLY A 23 11.82 -12.73 13.07
CA GLY A 23 11.24 -12.86 14.41
C GLY A 23 10.63 -11.55 14.95
N ASP A 24 10.76 -10.45 14.22
CA ASP A 24 10.18 -9.16 14.57
C ASP A 24 8.69 -9.16 14.21
N THR A 25 7.85 -8.88 15.20
CA THR A 25 6.46 -8.51 14.92
C THR A 25 6.41 -7.01 14.64
N ILE A 26 6.29 -6.61 13.36
CA ILE A 26 5.95 -5.21 13.05
C ILE A 26 4.52 -4.99 13.54
N LYS A 27 4.38 -4.22 14.61
CA LYS A 27 3.11 -3.60 14.96
C LYS A 27 2.95 -2.38 14.08
N LEU A 28 2.09 -2.49 13.08
CA LEU A 28 1.73 -1.33 12.27
C LEU A 28 0.99 -0.31 13.15
N PRO A 29 1.18 0.99 12.89
CA PRO A 29 0.34 2.02 13.49
C PRO A 29 -1.15 1.70 13.30
N SER A 30 -2.00 2.09 14.26
CA SER A 30 -3.45 1.85 14.17
C SER A 30 -4.11 2.49 12.94
N VAL A 31 -3.46 3.49 12.33
CA VAL A 31 -3.89 4.12 11.07
C VAL A 31 -3.72 3.21 9.85
N CYS A 32 -2.80 2.24 9.90
CA CYS A 32 -2.57 1.26 8.84
C CYS A 32 -3.60 0.13 8.84
N TYR A 33 -4.38 0.00 9.91
CA TYR A 33 -5.51 -0.92 9.94
C TYR A 33 -6.77 -0.17 9.50
N PRO A 34 -7.55 -0.73 8.57
CA PRO A 34 -8.81 -0.13 8.22
C PRO A 34 -9.75 -0.12 9.44
N LYS A 35 -10.17 1.06 9.89
CA LYS A 35 -11.20 1.27 10.92
C LYS A 35 -12.58 1.35 10.29
N GLU A 36 -12.67 1.90 9.09
CA GLU A 36 -13.88 1.90 8.26
C GLU A 36 -14.00 0.56 7.55
N GLN A 37 -15.24 0.11 7.34
CA GLN A 37 -15.52 -1.07 6.52
C GLN A 37 -15.10 -0.87 5.06
N ASP A 38 -15.04 0.39 4.63
CA ASP A 38 -14.62 0.82 3.31
C ASP A 38 -13.21 1.47 3.39
N PRO A 39 -12.15 0.75 2.97
CA PRO A 39 -10.78 1.26 3.00
C PRO A 39 -10.58 2.48 2.11
N VAL A 40 -11.36 2.63 1.04
CA VAL A 40 -11.30 3.77 0.13
C VAL A 40 -11.80 5.02 0.84
N LYS A 41 -12.92 4.93 1.56
CA LYS A 41 -13.41 6.04 2.39
C LYS A 41 -12.40 6.43 3.46
N GLN A 42 -11.76 5.48 4.14
CA GLN A 42 -10.77 5.82 5.16
C GLN A 42 -9.64 6.70 4.64
N LEU A 43 -9.17 6.42 3.42
CA LEU A 43 -8.00 7.08 2.87
C LEU A 43 -8.32 8.36 2.09
N TYR A 44 -9.53 8.47 1.56
CA TYR A 44 -9.91 9.52 0.60
C TYR A 44 -11.18 10.27 0.99
N ASN A 45 -11.65 10.18 2.24
CA ASN A 45 -12.89 10.84 2.69
C ASN A 45 -12.91 12.35 2.43
N ASP A 46 -11.74 12.98 2.48
CA ASP A 46 -11.55 14.41 2.27
C ASP A 46 -11.43 14.81 0.79
N LEU A 47 -11.38 13.84 -0.13
CA LEU A 47 -11.20 14.08 -1.55
C LEU A 47 -12.52 14.07 -2.32
N ASN A 48 -12.70 15.06 -3.18
CA ASN A 48 -13.68 15.01 -4.24
C ASN A 48 -13.06 14.37 -5.49
N PHE A 49 -13.34 13.09 -5.72
CA PHE A 49 -12.81 12.33 -6.85
C PHE A 49 -13.09 12.96 -8.24
N LYS A 50 -14.15 13.76 -8.38
CA LYS A 50 -14.45 14.46 -9.64
C LYS A 50 -13.42 15.56 -9.99
N ALA A 51 -12.71 16.07 -8.99
CA ALA A 51 -11.76 17.17 -9.13
C ALA A 51 -10.37 16.83 -8.56
N VAL A 52 -10.13 15.57 -8.23
CA VAL A 52 -8.90 15.14 -7.56
C VAL A 52 -7.68 15.31 -8.47
N THR A 53 -6.61 15.82 -7.91
CA THR A 53 -5.31 15.98 -8.60
C THR A 53 -4.35 14.86 -8.19
N ALA A 54 -3.37 14.56 -9.04
CA ALA A 54 -2.34 13.57 -8.72
C ALA A 54 -1.57 13.92 -7.43
N GLU A 55 -1.38 15.21 -7.16
CA GLU A 55 -0.69 15.69 -5.96
C GLU A 55 -1.46 15.40 -4.67
N GLN A 56 -2.79 15.47 -4.70
CA GLN A 56 -3.64 15.10 -3.56
C GLN A 56 -3.65 13.60 -3.28
N LEU A 57 -3.37 12.77 -4.28
CA LEU A 57 -3.24 11.32 -4.14
C LEU A 57 -1.84 10.90 -3.65
N LYS A 58 -0.83 11.75 -3.85
CA LYS A 58 0.55 11.46 -3.48
C LYS A 58 0.69 11.28 -1.96
N GLY A 59 1.44 10.24 -1.56
CA GLY A 59 1.66 9.92 -0.14
C GLY A 59 0.48 9.25 0.55
N ARG A 60 -0.60 8.94 -0.18
CA ARG A 60 -1.70 8.11 0.31
C ARG A 60 -1.51 6.68 -0.17
N SER A 61 -1.39 5.73 0.75
CA SER A 61 -1.22 4.31 0.45
C SER A 61 -1.99 3.44 1.44
N ILE A 62 -2.65 2.39 0.93
CA ILE A 62 -3.24 1.33 1.75
C ILE A 62 -2.34 0.11 1.66
N LEU A 63 -1.96 -0.44 2.81
CA LEU A 63 -1.34 -1.75 2.88
C LEU A 63 -2.45 -2.80 2.97
N THR A 64 -2.37 -3.82 2.13
CA THR A 64 -3.27 -4.97 2.15
C THR A 64 -2.47 -6.24 2.42
N VAL A 65 -3.14 -7.27 2.95
CA VAL A 65 -2.49 -8.54 3.30
C VAL A 65 -2.22 -9.40 2.05
N THR A 66 -3.01 -9.24 0.99
CA THR A 66 -2.89 -10.03 -0.24
C THR A 66 -2.98 -9.14 -1.49
N ASN A 67 -2.32 -9.57 -2.57
CA ASN A 67 -2.35 -8.87 -3.85
C ASN A 67 -3.75 -8.81 -4.46
N ASP A 68 -4.58 -9.84 -4.29
CA ASP A 68 -5.95 -9.83 -4.82
C ASP A 68 -6.78 -8.67 -4.25
N VAL A 69 -6.68 -8.46 -2.92
CA VAL A 69 -7.37 -7.35 -2.25
C VAL A 69 -6.77 -6.00 -2.66
N SER A 70 -5.46 -5.95 -2.91
CA SER A 70 -4.81 -4.73 -3.42
C SER A 70 -5.32 -4.36 -4.82
N ILE A 71 -5.50 -5.35 -5.70
CA ILE A 71 -6.03 -5.17 -7.05
C ILE A 71 -7.48 -4.69 -6.99
N GLU A 72 -8.33 -5.33 -6.18
CA GLU A 72 -9.73 -4.91 -6.01
C GLU A 72 -9.84 -3.46 -5.52
N LEU A 73 -9.03 -3.07 -4.53
CA LEU A 73 -9.02 -1.70 -4.01
C LEU A 73 -8.50 -0.70 -5.03
N ASN A 74 -7.42 -1.02 -5.75
CA ASN A 74 -6.88 -0.17 -6.80
C ASN A 74 -7.93 0.07 -7.89
N ASN A 75 -8.62 -1.00 -8.33
CA ASN A 75 -9.70 -0.89 -9.31
C ASN A 75 -10.89 -0.07 -8.79
N ALA A 76 -11.26 -0.24 -7.51
CA ALA A 76 -12.32 0.57 -6.90
C ALA A 76 -11.98 2.06 -6.89
N VAL A 77 -10.73 2.43 -6.59
CA VAL A 77 -10.26 3.83 -6.63
C VAL A 77 -10.19 4.34 -8.08
N LEU A 78 -9.69 3.55 -9.01
CA LEU A 78 -9.61 3.92 -10.44
C LEU A 78 -11.00 4.19 -11.04
N ASN A 79 -12.01 3.38 -10.71
CA ASN A 79 -13.39 3.59 -11.14
C ASN A 79 -13.98 4.94 -10.70
N LEU A 80 -13.41 5.58 -9.67
CA LEU A 80 -13.83 6.91 -9.21
C LEU A 80 -13.15 8.05 -9.99
N ILE A 81 -12.08 7.77 -10.72
CA ILE A 81 -11.27 8.74 -11.48
C ILE A 81 -11.18 8.30 -12.96
N PRO A 82 -12.28 8.35 -13.70
CA PRO A 82 -12.32 7.86 -15.07
C PRO A 82 -11.34 8.62 -15.98
N GLY A 83 -10.61 7.89 -16.83
CA GLY A 83 -9.75 8.46 -17.88
C GLY A 83 -8.33 8.86 -17.45
N ARG A 84 -7.89 8.44 -16.26
CA ARG A 84 -6.48 8.59 -15.79
C ARG A 84 -5.82 7.24 -15.47
N GLU A 85 -6.32 6.18 -16.09
CA GLU A 85 -5.79 4.83 -15.93
C GLU A 85 -4.48 4.68 -16.70
N GLU A 86 -3.44 4.22 -16.01
CA GLU A 86 -2.17 3.81 -16.59
C GLU A 86 -1.96 2.34 -16.22
N VAL A 87 -1.69 1.49 -17.20
CA VAL A 87 -1.41 0.07 -16.97
C VAL A 87 0.08 -0.07 -16.66
N TYR A 88 0.39 -0.58 -15.49
CA TYR A 88 1.75 -0.91 -15.09
C TYR A 88 1.92 -2.43 -15.05
N ASP A 89 2.92 -2.94 -15.76
CA ASP A 89 3.35 -4.32 -15.61
C ASP A 89 4.12 -4.46 -14.29
N SER A 90 3.62 -5.28 -13.38
CA SER A 90 4.38 -5.68 -12.20
C SER A 90 5.42 -6.72 -12.60
N ILE A 91 6.68 -6.44 -12.29
CA ILE A 91 7.75 -7.44 -12.40
C ILE A 91 7.87 -8.11 -11.03
N ASP A 92 7.28 -9.29 -10.90
CA ASP A 92 7.60 -10.18 -9.79
C ASP A 92 8.92 -10.89 -10.10
N CYS A 93 10.02 -10.30 -9.62
CA CYS A 93 11.30 -10.99 -9.58
C CYS A 93 11.24 -12.05 -8.46
N GLY A 94 10.47 -13.12 -8.68
CA GLY A 94 10.43 -14.24 -7.77
C GLY A 94 11.83 -14.85 -7.67
N SER A 95 12.56 -14.52 -6.61
CA SER A 95 13.72 -15.30 -6.20
C SER A 95 13.18 -16.65 -5.71
N ARG A 96 13.12 -17.61 -6.62
CA ARG A 96 13.12 -19.03 -6.26
C ARG A 96 14.42 -19.29 -5.50
N GLY A 97 14.34 -19.31 -4.17
CA GLY A 97 15.38 -19.78 -3.26
C GLY A 97 14.77 -20.82 -2.34
#